data_AF-A0A0F9T8H7-F1
#
_entry.id   AF-A0A0F9T8H7-F1
#
_cell.length_a   1.000
_cell.length_b   1.000
_cell.length_c   1.000
_cell.angle_alpha   90.00
_cell.angle_beta   90.00
_cell.angle_gamma   90.00
#
_symmetry.space_group_name_H-M   'P 1'
#
loop_
_entity.id
_entity.type
_entity.pdbx_description
1 polymer ?
#
loop_
_entity_poly.entity_id
_entity_poly.type
_entity_poly.pdbx_seq_one_letter_code
_entity_poly.pdbx_strand_id
1 'polypeptide(L)'
;MSLLKIANQVRRKKAQDNKWFLYEFIDKNPGLTVYEMSKKINWTIGKLNYYVKKLVKDGMINNTEKVVNGRNQKRYSGKTVKEFIDWDEFHK
;
A
#
# COMPACT_ATOMS: atom_id res chain seq x y z
N MET A 1 -28.79 3.38 16.66
CA MET A 1 -28.20 2.82 15.42
C MET A 1 -28.44 1.32 15.39
N SER A 2 -28.76 0.73 14.24
CA SER A 2 -28.88 -0.74 14.14
C SER A 2 -27.54 -1.44 14.35
N LEU A 3 -27.55 -2.66 14.89
CA LEU A 3 -26.35 -3.48 15.09
C LEU A 3 -25.56 -3.68 13.78
N LEU A 4 -26.25 -3.84 12.66
CA LEU A 4 -25.65 -3.95 11.33
C LEU A 4 -24.85 -2.68 10.95
N LYS A 5 -25.39 -1.49 11.24
CA LYS A 5 -24.72 -0.22 10.96
C LYS A 5 -23.42 -0.10 11.77
N ILE A 6 -23.46 -0.47 13.05
CA ILE A 6 -22.28 -0.48 13.93
C ILE A 6 -21.22 -1.47 13.41
N ALA A 7 -21.63 -2.70 13.09
CA ALA A 7 -20.72 -3.72 12.55
C ALA A 7 -20.05 -3.26 11.24
N ASN A 8 -20.79 -2.61 10.35
CA ASN A 8 -20.24 -2.05 9.12
C ASN A 8 -19.26 -0.91 9.36
N GLN A 9 -19.53 -0.04 10.34
CA GLN A 9 -18.60 1.03 10.73
C GLN A 9 -17.29 0.48 11.27
N VAL A 10 -17.34 -0.54 12.13
CA VAL A 10 -16.15 -1.22 12.67
C VAL A 10 -15.32 -1.84 11.55
N ARG A 11 -15.96 -2.54 10.59
CA ARG A 11 -15.28 -3.13 9.44
C ARG A 11 -14.57 -2.08 8.58
N ARG A 12 -15.23 -0.94 8.33
CA ARG A 12 -14.65 0.16 7.54
C ARG A 12 -13.45 0.78 8.26
N LYS A 13 -13.56 1.06 9.56
CA LYS A 13 -12.45 1.57 10.36
C LYS A 13 -11.25 0.62 10.30
N LYS A 14 -11.47 -0.67 10.56
CA LYS A 14 -10.42 -1.69 10.47
C LYS A 14 -9.78 -1.76 9.09
N ALA A 15 -10.56 -1.62 8.01
CA ALA A 15 -10.00 -1.59 6.66
C ALA A 15 -9.11 -0.36 6.42
N GLN A 16 -9.51 0.80 6.95
CA GLN A 16 -8.70 2.01 6.89
C GLN A 16 -7.42 1.89 7.71
N ASP A 17 -7.50 1.38 8.93
CA ASP A 17 -6.35 1.16 9.81
C ASP A 17 -5.33 0.20 9.17
N ASN A 18 -5.81 -0.89 8.54
CA ASN A 18 -4.93 -1.81 7.80
C ASN A 18 -4.27 -1.12 6.60
N LYS A 19 -5.00 -0.28 5.86
CA LYS A 19 -4.44 0.45 4.72
C LYS A 19 -3.33 1.40 5.17
N TRP A 20 -3.58 2.17 6.24
CA TRP A 20 -2.61 3.10 6.82
C TRP A 20 -1.38 2.38 7.37
N PHE A 21 -1.59 1.31 8.12
CA PHE A 21 -0.48 0.49 8.62
C PHE A 21 0.44 0.01 7.49
N LEU A 22 -0.13 -0.49 6.39
CA LEU A 22 0.67 -0.98 5.27
C LEU A 22 1.40 0.16 4.55
N TYR A 23 0.77 1.32 4.40
CA TYR A 23 1.42 2.51 3.85
C TYR A 23 2.66 2.89 4.66
N GLU A 24 2.50 3.09 5.98
CA GLU A 24 3.62 3.45 6.86
C GLU A 24 4.72 2.38 6.87
N PHE A 25 4.33 1.10 6.81
CA PHE A 25 5.28 0.01 6.76
C PHE A 25 6.13 0.06 5.48
N ILE A 26 5.51 0.30 4.32
CA ILE A 26 6.20 0.42 3.03
C ILE A 26 7.10 1.65 3.00
N ASP A 27 6.65 2.78 3.55
CA ASP A 27 7.43 4.00 3.66
C ASP A 27 8.71 3.80 4.49
N LYS A 28 8.58 3.14 5.65
CA LYS A 28 9.72 2.80 6.52
C LYS A 28 10.61 1.67 5.99
N ASN A 29 10.11 0.85 5.05
CA ASN A 29 10.81 -0.32 4.52
C ASN A 29 10.71 -0.37 2.99
N PRO A 30 11.33 0.57 2.27
CA PRO A 30 11.21 0.65 0.82
C PRO A 30 11.92 -0.53 0.12
N GLY A 31 11.42 -0.87 -1.05
CA GLY A 31 12.03 -1.87 -1.94
C GLY A 31 11.63 -3.31 -1.64
N LEU A 32 10.67 -3.57 -0.75
CA LEU A 32 10.21 -4.92 -0.45
C LEU A 32 9.21 -5.44 -1.48
N THR A 33 9.26 -6.75 -1.73
CA THR A 33 8.25 -7.51 -2.46
C THR A 33 7.07 -7.87 -1.55
N VAL A 34 5.92 -8.23 -2.14
CA VAL A 34 4.74 -8.72 -1.40
C VAL A 34 5.09 -9.91 -0.50
N TYR A 35 5.96 -10.81 -0.96
CA TYR A 35 6.39 -11.98 -0.20
C TYR A 35 7.24 -11.60 1.01
N GLU A 36 8.23 -10.72 0.82
CA GLU A 36 9.08 -10.23 1.92
C GLU A 36 8.26 -9.46 2.96
N MET A 37 7.33 -8.60 2.52
CA MET A 37 6.41 -7.90 3.40
C MET A 37 5.53 -8.87 4.19
N SER A 38 4.95 -9.87 3.51
CA SER A 38 4.12 -10.91 4.13
C SER A 38 4.82 -11.61 5.29
N LYS A 39 6.10 -11.95 5.12
CA LYS A 39 6.91 -12.57 6.18
C LYS A 39 7.18 -11.63 7.36
N LYS A 40 7.38 -10.33 7.10
CA LYS A 40 7.67 -9.34 8.14
C LYS A 40 6.46 -8.96 8.99
N ILE A 41 5.28 -8.77 8.38
CA ILE A 41 4.07 -8.31 9.10
C ILE A 41 3.07 -9.43 9.40
N ASN A 42 3.42 -10.68 9.04
CA ASN A 42 2.60 -11.87 9.23
C ASN A 42 1.18 -11.75 8.63
N TRP A 43 1.08 -11.18 7.43
CA TRP A 43 -0.18 -11.11 6.67
C TRP A 43 -0.18 -12.12 5.54
N THR A 44 -1.37 -12.62 5.21
CA THR A 44 -1.55 -13.44 4.01
C THR A 44 -1.22 -12.62 2.76
N ILE A 45 -0.65 -13.29 1.75
CA ILE A 45 -0.31 -12.68 0.46
C ILE A 45 -1.55 -12.04 -0.18
N GLY A 46 -2.72 -12.69 -0.07
CA GLY A 46 -3.99 -12.14 -0.59
C GLY A 46 -4.41 -10.83 0.07
N LYS A 47 -4.33 -10.75 1.41
CA LYS A 47 -4.61 -9.50 2.15
C LYS A 47 -3.64 -8.41 1.73
N LEU A 48 -2.36 -8.74 1.62
CA LEU A 48 -1.31 -7.78 1.28
C LEU A 48 -1.49 -7.24 -0.15
N ASN A 49 -1.69 -8.12 -1.13
CA ASN A 49 -2.00 -7.75 -2.51
C ASN A 49 -3.21 -6.83 -2.63
N TYR A 50 -4.28 -7.11 -1.88
CA TYR A 50 -5.48 -6.25 -1.87
C TYR A 50 -5.15 -4.82 -1.47
N TYR A 51 -4.44 -4.61 -0.35
CA TYR A 51 -4.10 -3.27 0.13
C TYR A 51 -3.02 -2.60 -0.71
N VAL A 52 -1.99 -3.34 -1.15
CA VAL A 52 -0.95 -2.81 -2.06
C VAL A 52 -1.59 -2.29 -3.35
N LYS A 53 -2.46 -3.07 -3.99
CA LYS A 53 -3.15 -2.65 -5.21
C LYS A 53 -3.97 -1.38 -4.98
N LYS A 54 -4.61 -1.25 -3.81
CA LYS A 54 -5.37 -0.06 -3.44
C LYS A 54 -4.44 1.15 -3.22
N LEU A 55 -3.33 0.98 -2.53
CA LEU A 55 -2.35 2.06 -2.31
C LEU A 55 -1.72 2.56 -3.61
N VAL A 56 -1.37 1.65 -4.53
CA VAL A 56 -0.88 2.01 -5.87
C VAL A 56 -1.95 2.75 -6.66
N LYS A 57 -3.19 2.23 -6.68
CA LYS A 57 -4.32 2.87 -7.38
C LYS A 57 -4.61 4.28 -6.84
N ASP A 58 -4.52 4.45 -5.52
CA ASP A 58 -4.75 5.72 -4.85
C ASP A 58 -3.51 6.65 -4.93
N GLY A 59 -2.46 6.26 -5.67
CA GLY A 59 -1.26 7.06 -5.89
C GLY A 59 -0.42 7.30 -4.64
N MET A 60 -0.60 6.50 -3.58
CA MET A 60 0.06 6.69 -2.29
C MET A 60 1.46 6.06 -2.20
N ILE A 61 1.73 5.06 -3.02
CA ILE A 61 3.03 4.35 -3.07
C ILE A 61 3.46 4.15 -4.52
N ASN A 62 4.75 3.92 -4.71
CA ASN A 62 5.32 3.55 -6.00
C ASN A 62 5.49 2.03 -6.11
N ASN A 63 5.55 1.54 -7.34
CA ASN A 63 5.96 0.17 -7.64
C ASN A 63 6.97 0.14 -8.79
N THR A 64 8.02 -0.66 -8.62
CA THR A 64 9.02 -0.91 -9.66
C THR A 64 9.08 -2.40 -9.98
N GLU A 65 9.47 -2.71 -11.21
CA GLU A 65 9.72 -4.09 -11.64
C GLU A 65 11.22 -4.30 -11.79
N LYS A 66 11.73 -5.38 -11.21
CA LYS A 66 13.13 -5.79 -11.34
C LYS A 66 13.18 -7.27 -11.72
N VAL A 67 13.96 -7.61 -12.74
CA VAL A 67 14.25 -9.02 -13.07
C VAL A 67 15.29 -9.54 -12.09
N VAL A 68 14.97 -10.60 -11.37
CA VAL A 68 15.90 -11.31 -10.48
C VAL A 68 15.80 -12.79 -10.80
N ASN A 69 16.93 -13.41 -11.15
CA ASN A 69 16.99 -14.84 -11.54
C ASN A 69 15.98 -15.19 -12.66
N GLY A 70 15.86 -14.33 -13.67
CA GLY A 70 14.94 -14.51 -14.80
C GLY A 70 13.46 -14.34 -14.47
N ARG A 71 13.11 -13.89 -13.26
CA ARG A 71 11.71 -13.65 -12.84
C ARG A 71 11.47 -12.17 -12.54
N ASN A 72 10.36 -11.63 -13.02
CA ASN A 72 9.94 -10.27 -12.66
C ASN A 72 9.50 -10.22 -11.20
N GLN A 73 10.11 -9.32 -10.44
CA GLN A 73 9.76 -9.03 -9.05
C GLN A 73 9.26 -7.59 -8.94
N LYS A 74 8.04 -7.43 -8.42
CA LYS A 74 7.47 -6.13 -8.05
C LYS A 74 7.94 -5.73 -6.66
N ARG A 75 8.52 -4.54 -6.55
CA ARG A 75 8.99 -3.93 -5.31
C ARG A 75 8.27 -2.61 -5.08
N TYR A 76 8.00 -2.28 -3.81
CA TYR A 76 7.17 -1.14 -3.44
C TYR A 76 7.92 -0.19 -2.53
N SER A 77 7.65 1.10 -2.65
CA SER A 77 8.25 2.15 -1.82
C SER A 77 7.24 3.26 -1.55
N GLY A 78 7.47 4.02 -0.47
CA GLY A 78 6.77 5.29 -0.25
C GLY A 78 7.03 6.28 -1.39
N LYS A 79 6.19 7.31 -1.45
CA LYS A 79 6.39 8.48 -2.29
C LYS A 79 6.99 9.61 -1.47
N THR A 80 7.91 10.34 -2.07
CA THR A 80 8.42 11.61 -1.56
C THR A 80 7.37 12.71 -1.73
N VAL A 81 7.48 13.78 -0.94
CA VAL A 81 6.59 14.95 -1.05
C VAL A 81 6.54 15.49 -2.48
N LYS A 82 7.68 15.51 -3.18
CA LYS A 82 7.77 15.96 -4.57
C LYS A 82 6.89 15.15 -5.51
N GLU A 83 6.72 13.86 -5.25
CA GLU A 83 5.91 12.93 -6.07
C GLU A 83 4.40 12.98 -5.76
N PHE A 84 4.01 13.67 -4.69
CA PHE A 84 2.62 13.96 -4.36
C PHE A 84 2.10 15.25 -5.00
N ILE A 85 3.00 16.16 -5.36
CA ILE A 85 2.66 17.46 -5.94
C ILE A 85 2.63 17.35 -7.46
N ASP A 86 1.51 17.72 -8.05
CA ASP A 86 1.42 17.99 -9.48
C ASP A 86 2.01 19.37 -9.76
N TRP A 87 3.30 19.41 -10.07
CA TRP A 87 4.00 20.66 -10.34
C TRP A 87 3.50 21.35 -11.61
N ASP A 88 2.92 20.61 -12.56
CA ASP A 88 2.38 21.16 -13.81
C ASP A 88 1.10 21.98 -13.55
N GLU A 89 0.38 21.70 -12.46
CA GLU A 89 -0.75 22.51 -12.00
C GLU A 89 -0.30 23.87 -11.43
N PHE A 90 0.84 23.91 -10.74
CA PHE A 90 1.36 25.12 -10.08
C PHE A 90 2.01 26.13 -11.05
N HIS A 91 2.34 25.72 -12.27
CA HIS A 91 2.99 26.57 -13.27
C HIS A 91 2.04 27.10 -14.35
N LYS A 92 0.72 26.97 -14.16
CA LYS A 92 -0.32 27.62 -14.97
C LYS A 92 -0.76 28.94 -14.36
#